data_AF-A0A240FGY3-F1
#
_entry.id   AF-A0A240FGY3-F1
#
_cell.length_a   1.000
_cell.length_b   1.000
_cell.length_c   1.000
_cell.angle_alpha   90.00
_cell.angle_beta   90.00
_cell.angle_gamma   90.00
#
_symmetry.space_group_name_H-M   'P 1'
#
loop_
_entity.id
_entity.type
_entity.pdbx_description
1 polymer ?
#
loop_
_entity_poly.entity_id
_entity_poly.type
_entity_poly.pdbx_seq_one_letter_code
_entity_poly.pdbx_strand_id
1 'polypeptide(L)'
;FHGGGFCISQADWFMYYAVYTRLARVANAIIVSVFLPLAPEHRLPAACDAGFDTLLWLRDLSRKQGHEPWLNDYADFNRVFLIGDSSGGNIVHQVAVRAGEENLSPMRLAGAIPIHPGFVRSYRSKSELE
;
A
#
# COMPACT_ATOMS: atom_id res chain seq x y z
N PHE A 1 0.41 1.33 -3.07
CA PHE A 1 0.52 2.71 -2.58
C PHE A 1 1.37 3.50 -3.55
N HIS A 2 0.84 4.59 -4.08
CA HIS A 2 1.60 5.46 -4.98
C HIS A 2 2.64 6.30 -4.21
N GLY A 3 3.76 6.59 -4.87
CA GLY A 3 4.74 7.60 -4.48
C GLY A 3 4.22 9.04 -4.61
N GLY A 4 5.14 10.01 -4.72
CA GLY A 4 4.80 11.43 -4.81
C GLY A 4 5.06 12.25 -3.55
N GLY A 5 6.01 11.82 -2.71
CA GLY A 5 6.47 12.59 -1.55
C GLY A 5 5.38 12.92 -0.52
N PHE A 6 4.31 12.12 -0.48
CA PHE A 6 3.09 12.34 0.32
C PHE A 6 2.23 13.56 -0.07
N CYS A 7 2.63 14.32 -1.10
CA CYS A 7 1.99 15.60 -1.44
C CYS A 7 1.43 15.65 -2.85
N ILE A 8 1.83 14.73 -3.73
CA ILE A 8 1.39 14.70 -5.13
C ILE A 8 1.02 13.29 -5.57
N SER A 9 0.35 13.24 -6.72
CA SER A 9 -0.17 12.04 -7.37
C SER A 9 -1.33 11.36 -6.64
N GLN A 10 -2.04 10.51 -7.36
CA GLN A 10 -3.22 9.79 -6.89
C GLN A 10 -3.31 8.43 -7.60
N ALA A 11 -4.19 7.57 -7.06
CA ALA A 11 -4.35 6.19 -7.47
C ALA A 11 -4.67 5.98 -8.97
N ASP A 12 -5.34 6.93 -9.61
CA ASP A 12 -5.85 6.87 -10.98
C ASP A 12 -5.01 7.65 -12.01
N TRP A 13 -3.90 8.26 -11.59
CA TRP A 13 -3.01 8.94 -12.52
C TRP A 13 -2.48 7.99 -13.59
N PHE A 14 -2.39 8.47 -14.82
CA PHE A 14 -2.03 7.67 -15.99
C PHE A 14 -0.74 6.86 -15.82
N MET A 15 0.28 7.45 -15.17
CA MET A 15 1.53 6.76 -14.90
C MET A 15 1.35 5.53 -14.00
N TYR A 16 0.52 5.63 -12.95
CA TYR A 16 0.22 4.51 -12.06
C TYR A 16 -0.71 3.51 -12.72
N TYR A 17 -1.72 3.98 -13.46
CA TYR A 17 -2.57 3.11 -14.27
C TYR A 17 -1.73 2.23 -15.21
N ALA A 18 -0.81 2.82 -15.98
CA ALA A 18 0.05 2.09 -16.90
C ALA A 18 0.91 1.02 -16.20
N VAL A 19 1.48 1.34 -15.04
CA VAL A 19 2.29 0.41 -14.24
C VAL A 19 1.42 -0.71 -13.65
N TYR A 20 0.31 -0.35 -13.00
CA TYR A 20 -0.55 -1.30 -12.30
C TYR A 20 -1.32 -2.22 -13.23
N THR A 21 -1.80 -1.75 -14.38
CA THR A 21 -2.43 -2.62 -15.39
C THR A 21 -1.43 -3.64 -15.94
N ARG A 22 -0.17 -3.23 -16.18
CA ARG A 22 0.88 -4.18 -16.59
C ARG A 22 1.19 -5.19 -15.49
N LEU A 23 1.30 -4.73 -14.24
CA LEU A 23 1.55 -5.59 -13.09
C LEU A 23 0.43 -6.62 -12.88
N ALA A 24 -0.83 -6.18 -12.92
CA ALA A 24 -2.01 -7.04 -12.79
C ALA A 24 -1.99 -8.18 -13.82
N ARG A 25 -1.64 -7.86 -15.08
CA ARG A 25 -1.56 -8.84 -16.17
C ARG A 25 -0.41 -9.82 -16.01
N VAL A 26 0.78 -9.35 -15.65
CA VAL A 26 1.97 -10.22 -15.54
C VAL A 26 1.91 -11.10 -14.28
N ALA A 27 1.43 -10.55 -13.17
CA ALA A 27 1.31 -11.28 -11.90
C ALA A 27 0.02 -12.11 -11.79
N ASN A 28 -0.93 -11.93 -12.72
CA ASN A 28 -2.29 -12.46 -12.65
C ASN A 28 -2.92 -12.18 -11.26
N ALA A 29 -2.96 -10.91 -10.89
CA ALA A 29 -3.37 -10.45 -9.57
C ALA A 29 -4.31 -9.25 -9.65
N ILE A 30 -5.19 -9.12 -8.66
CA ILE A 30 -6.02 -7.93 -8.48
C ILE A 30 -5.18 -6.83 -7.83
N ILE A 31 -5.29 -5.60 -8.34
CA ILE A 31 -4.59 -4.43 -7.79
C ILE A 31 -5.60 -3.50 -7.13
N VAL A 32 -5.43 -3.27 -5.83
CA VAL A 32 -6.16 -2.26 -5.07
C VAL A 32 -5.25 -1.03 -4.95
N SER A 33 -5.55 0.02 -5.73
CA SER A 33 -4.82 1.29 -5.71
C SER A 33 -5.55 2.27 -4.78
N VAL A 34 -4.92 2.65 -3.67
CA VAL A 34 -5.54 3.45 -2.61
C VAL A 34 -5.42 4.94 -2.93
N PHE A 35 -6.53 5.66 -2.87
CA PHE A 35 -6.54 7.13 -2.86
C PHE A 35 -6.06 7.62 -1.50
N LEU A 36 -4.80 8.04 -1.44
CA LEU A 36 -4.18 8.47 -0.19
C LEU A 36 -4.46 9.95 0.07
N PRO A 37 -4.74 10.34 1.33
CA PRO A 37 -4.80 11.75 1.71
C PRO A 37 -3.41 12.39 1.54
N LEU A 38 -3.38 13.60 0.98
CA LEU A 38 -2.15 14.30 0.64
C LEU A 38 -1.85 15.44 1.63
N ALA A 39 -0.56 15.64 1.87
CA ALA A 39 -0.04 16.82 2.55
C ALA A 39 0.05 18.02 1.57
N PRO A 40 -0.05 19.26 2.06
CA PRO A 40 -0.08 19.67 3.47
C PRO A 40 -1.45 19.59 4.16
N GLU A 41 -2.54 19.38 3.43
CA GLU A 41 -3.91 19.36 3.96
C GLU A 41 -4.11 18.24 4.99
N HIS A 42 -3.50 17.08 4.71
CA HIS A 42 -3.52 15.90 5.58
C HIS A 42 -2.09 15.41 5.79
N ARG A 43 -1.41 16.00 6.77
CA ARG A 43 -0.03 15.63 7.13
C ARG A 43 0.05 14.18 7.63
N LEU A 44 1.25 13.60 7.56
CA LEU A 44 1.52 12.32 8.20
C LEU A 44 1.11 12.35 9.68
N PRO A 45 0.49 11.27 10.22
CA PRO A 45 0.42 9.92 9.64
C PRO A 45 -0.78 9.62 8.73
N ALA A 46 -1.58 10.61 8.29
CA ALA A 46 -2.85 10.37 7.59
C ALA A 46 -2.77 9.38 6.40
N ALA A 47 -1.72 9.47 5.58
CA ALA A 47 -1.53 8.55 4.46
C ALA A 47 -1.22 7.10 4.92
N CYS A 48 -0.50 6.95 6.03
CA CYS A 48 -0.23 5.66 6.66
C CYS A 48 -1.50 5.07 7.27
N ASP A 49 -2.35 5.91 7.87
CA ASP A 49 -3.65 5.50 8.41
C ASP A 49 -4.58 5.01 7.31
N ALA A 50 -4.75 5.77 6.22
CA ALA A 50 -5.55 5.35 5.08
C ALA A 50 -5.03 4.03 4.44
N GLY A 51 -3.72 3.86 4.38
CA GLY A 51 -3.11 2.62 3.90
C GLY A 51 -3.41 1.42 4.81
N PHE A 52 -3.41 1.62 6.13
CA PHE A 52 -3.73 0.59 7.09
C PHE A 52 -5.23 0.30 7.18
N ASP A 53 -6.08 1.32 7.15
CA ASP A 53 -7.54 1.18 7.07
C ASP A 53 -7.95 0.36 5.84
N THR A 54 -7.25 0.53 4.72
CA THR A 54 -7.47 -0.31 3.53
C THR A 54 -7.13 -1.78 3.80
N LEU A 55 -6.04 -2.07 4.53
CA LEU A 55 -5.69 -3.44 4.91
C LEU A 55 -6.75 -4.05 5.84
N LEU A 56 -7.27 -3.27 6.79
CA LEU A 56 -8.36 -3.71 7.68
C LEU A 56 -9.66 -3.94 6.90
N TRP A 57 -9.96 -3.10 5.91
CA TRP A 57 -11.08 -3.31 5.01
C TRP A 57 -10.96 -4.62 4.22
N LEU A 58 -9.77 -4.94 3.67
CA LEU A 58 -9.52 -6.23 3.01
C LEU A 58 -9.70 -7.43 3.96
N ARG A 59 -9.23 -7.29 5.21
CA ARG A 59 -9.47 -8.29 6.26
C ARG A 59 -10.97 -8.49 6.49
N ASP A 60 -11.73 -7.41 6.59
CA ASP A 60 -13.17 -7.49 6.88
C ASP A 60 -13.94 -8.10 5.69
N LEU A 61 -13.53 -7.82 4.44
CA LEU A 61 -14.02 -8.55 3.27
C LEU A 61 -13.74 -10.05 3.37
N SER A 62 -12.53 -10.46 3.79
CA SER A 62 -12.19 -11.88 3.98
C SER A 62 -13.04 -12.55 5.08
N ARG A 63 -13.52 -11.77 6.05
CA ARG A 63 -14.44 -12.21 7.12
C ARG A 63 -15.90 -12.21 6.69
N LYS A 64 -16.21 -11.84 5.44
CA LYS A 64 -17.58 -11.62 4.94
C LYS A 64 -18.32 -10.52 5.72
N GLN A 65 -17.58 -9.54 6.25
CA GLN A 65 -18.10 -8.36 6.98
C GLN A 65 -18.22 -7.12 6.08
N GLY A 66 -18.32 -7.33 4.77
CA GLY A 66 -18.47 -6.30 3.75
C GLY A 66 -18.75 -6.95 2.40
N HIS A 67 -18.95 -6.14 1.38
CA HIS A 67 -19.21 -6.64 0.04
C HIS A 67 -18.51 -5.79 -1.02
N GLU A 68 -17.60 -6.42 -1.75
CA GLU A 68 -16.98 -5.93 -2.97
C GLU A 68 -16.85 -7.14 -3.90
N PRO A 69 -17.75 -7.30 -4.90
CA PRO A 69 -17.85 -8.52 -5.71
C PRO A 69 -16.53 -8.95 -6.35
N TRP A 70 -15.71 -7.99 -6.82
CA TRP A 70 -14.47 -8.35 -7.52
C TRP A 70 -13.48 -9.02 -6.57
N LEU A 71 -13.37 -8.54 -5.33
CA LEU A 71 -12.50 -9.11 -4.33
C LEU A 71 -13.11 -10.35 -3.67
N ASN A 72 -14.41 -10.34 -3.37
CA ASN A 72 -15.06 -11.48 -2.74
C ASN A 72 -15.08 -12.72 -3.64
N ASP A 73 -15.29 -12.54 -4.94
CA ASP A 73 -15.45 -13.66 -5.87
C ASP A 73 -14.11 -14.11 -6.49
N TYR A 74 -13.14 -13.20 -6.62
CA TYR A 74 -11.91 -13.47 -7.38
C TYR A 74 -10.60 -13.29 -6.60
N ALA A 75 -10.59 -12.64 -5.43
CA ALA A 75 -9.34 -12.46 -4.66
C ALA A 75 -9.01 -13.69 -3.80
N ASP A 76 -7.73 -14.03 -3.74
CA ASP A 76 -7.20 -14.96 -2.75
C ASP A 76 -6.68 -14.20 -1.53
N PHE A 77 -7.50 -14.12 -0.48
CA PHE A 77 -7.12 -13.46 0.78
C PHE A 77 -5.99 -14.16 1.55
N ASN A 78 -5.54 -15.36 1.15
CA ASN A 78 -4.34 -15.97 1.71
C ASN A 78 -3.04 -15.49 1.05
N ARG A 79 -3.15 -14.67 -0.01
CA ARG A 79 -2.04 -14.18 -0.82
C ARG A 79 -2.11 -12.67 -1.02
N VAL A 80 -2.22 -11.92 0.08
CA VAL A 80 -2.22 -10.45 0.05
C VAL A 80 -0.80 -9.91 0.11
N PHE A 81 -0.47 -8.95 -0.75
CA PHE A 81 0.84 -8.30 -0.80
C PHE A 81 0.67 -6.77 -0.72
N LEU A 82 1.56 -6.12 0.04
CA LEU A 82 1.69 -4.67 0.01
C LEU A 82 2.74 -4.29 -1.03
N ILE A 83 2.47 -3.26 -1.84
CA ILE A 83 3.41 -2.74 -2.83
C ILE A 83 3.33 -1.22 -2.89
N GLY A 84 4.46 -0.55 -3.07
CA GLY A 84 4.51 0.89 -3.23
C GLY A 84 5.90 1.42 -3.53
N ASP A 85 5.95 2.55 -4.22
CA ASP A 85 7.16 3.18 -4.72
C ASP A 85 7.44 4.50 -3.98
N SER A 86 8.72 4.89 -3.81
CA SER A 86 9.09 6.16 -3.16
C SER A 86 8.38 6.37 -1.79
N SER A 87 7.60 7.45 -1.61
CA SER A 87 6.79 7.66 -0.38
C SER A 87 5.75 6.57 -0.15
N GLY A 88 5.21 5.95 -1.20
CA GLY A 88 4.35 4.77 -1.11
C GLY A 88 5.10 3.55 -0.55
N GLY A 89 6.39 3.41 -0.84
CA GLY A 89 7.25 2.39 -0.24
C GLY A 89 7.47 2.61 1.26
N ASN A 90 7.48 3.86 1.73
CA ASN A 90 7.46 4.18 3.15
C ASN A 90 6.13 3.73 3.80
N ILE A 91 4.99 4.01 3.15
CA ILE A 91 3.66 3.55 3.61
C ILE A 91 3.60 2.02 3.69
N VAL A 92 4.16 1.30 2.70
CA VAL A 92 4.27 -0.18 2.75
C VAL A 92 4.92 -0.63 4.06
N HIS A 93 6.05 -0.03 4.43
CA HIS A 93 6.75 -0.37 5.66
C HIS A 93 5.90 -0.08 6.91
N GLN A 94 5.31 1.12 6.99
CA GLN A 94 4.47 1.52 8.13
C GLN A 94 3.24 0.61 8.30
N VAL A 95 2.55 0.29 7.21
CA VAL A 95 1.39 -0.62 7.22
C VAL A 95 1.81 -2.04 7.59
N ALA A 96 2.95 -2.53 7.08
CA ALA A 96 3.44 -3.87 7.41
C ALA A 96 3.82 -4.02 8.89
N VAL A 97 4.40 -2.98 9.51
CA VAL A 97 4.70 -2.97 10.95
C VAL A 97 3.40 -3.07 11.76
N ARG A 98 2.42 -2.20 11.48
CA ARG A 98 1.12 -2.22 12.17
C ARG A 98 0.37 -3.53 11.95
N ALA A 99 0.46 -4.12 10.75
CA ALA A 99 -0.13 -5.41 10.44
C ALA A 99 0.41 -6.55 11.33
N GLY A 100 1.66 -6.46 11.79
CA GLY A 100 2.26 -7.44 12.70
C GLY A 100 1.67 -7.41 14.12
N GLU A 101 0.97 -6.34 14.48
CA GLU A 101 0.32 -6.16 15.79
C GLU A 101 -1.18 -6.50 15.75
N GLU A 102 -1.71 -6.86 14.58
CA GLU A 102 -3.13 -7.07 14.34
C GLU A 102 -3.49 -8.51 14.02
N ASN A 103 -4.70 -8.91 14.40
CA ASN A 103 -5.27 -10.17 13.94
C ASN A 103 -5.91 -10.00 12.55
N LEU A 104 -5.18 -10.39 11.51
CA LEU A 104 -5.64 -10.35 10.12
C LEU A 104 -6.45 -11.60 9.69
N SER A 105 -6.57 -12.64 10.52
CA SER A 105 -7.26 -13.87 10.15
C SER A 105 -8.72 -13.63 9.71
N PRO A 106 -9.22 -14.29 8.65
CA PRO A 106 -8.57 -15.35 7.87
C PRO A 106 -7.63 -14.86 6.76
N MET A 107 -7.55 -13.55 6.52
CA MET A 107 -6.62 -12.98 5.55
C MET A 107 -5.17 -13.16 6.01
N ARG A 108 -4.27 -13.43 5.05
CA ARG A 108 -2.83 -13.49 5.27
C ARG A 108 -2.12 -12.43 4.43
N LEU A 109 -1.42 -11.53 5.13
CA LEU A 109 -0.40 -10.69 4.53
C LEU A 109 0.85 -11.55 4.22
N ALA A 110 1.02 -11.93 2.95
CA ALA A 110 2.04 -12.85 2.49
C ALA A 110 3.39 -12.17 2.21
N GLY A 111 3.41 -10.85 1.98
CA GLY A 111 4.66 -10.12 1.76
C GLY A 111 4.47 -8.61 1.53
N ALA A 112 5.60 -7.91 1.48
CA ALA A 112 5.67 -6.48 1.25
C ALA A 112 6.79 -6.17 0.23
N ILE A 113 6.51 -5.30 -0.73
CA ILE A 113 7.40 -4.92 -1.84
C ILE A 113 7.58 -3.39 -1.81
N PRO A 114 8.47 -2.87 -0.95
CA PRO A 114 8.83 -1.47 -0.96
C PRO A 114 9.82 -1.21 -2.10
N ILE A 115 9.38 -0.54 -3.17
CA ILE A 115 10.25 -0.16 -4.28
C ILE A 115 10.86 1.20 -3.93
N HIS A 116 12.20 1.30 -3.96
CA HIS A 116 12.96 2.53 -3.67
C HIS A 116 12.35 3.41 -2.55
N PRO A 117 12.08 2.85 -1.35
CA PRO A 117 11.25 3.50 -0.35
C PRO A 117 11.87 4.80 0.16
N GLY A 118 11.04 5.83 0.29
CA GLY A 118 11.44 7.16 0.76
C GLY A 118 11.67 7.17 2.26
N PHE A 119 12.90 6.92 2.68
CA PHE A 119 13.37 7.12 4.04
C PHE A 119 14.43 8.20 4.07
N VAL A 120 14.39 9.01 5.12
CA VAL A 120 15.38 10.05 5.37
C VAL A 120 15.84 9.96 6.82
N ARG A 121 17.07 10.40 7.04
CA ARG A 121 17.64 10.58 8.37
C ARG A 121 17.89 12.07 8.58
N SER A 122 17.90 12.52 9.84
CA SER A 122 18.24 13.91 10.18
C SER A 122 19.71 14.25 9.88
N TYR A 123 20.55 13.24 9.68
CA TYR A 123 21.94 13.35 9.27
C TYR A 123 22.19 12.44 8.07
N ARG A 124 23.12 12.82 7.19
CA ARG A 124 23.53 11.99 6.06
C ARG A 124 24.21 10.71 6.57
N SER A 125 23.80 9.58 6.01
CA SER A 125 24.52 8.32 6.12
C SER A 125 25.85 8.38 5.38
N LYS A 126 26.75 7.43 5.65
CA LYS A 126 28.04 7.34 4.95
C LYS A 126 27.87 7.26 3.42
N SER A 127 26.89 6.46 2.96
CA SER A 127 26.54 6.33 1.54
C SER A 127 25.94 7.58 0.89
N GLU A 128 25.54 8.60 1.68
CA GLU A 128 25.07 9.90 1.17
C GLU A 128 26.17 10.98 1.20
N LEU A 129 27.35 10.64 1.74
CA LEU A 129 28.52 11.52 1.82
C LEU A 129 29.61 11.15 0.81
N GLU A 130 29.68 9.87 0.42
CA GLU A 130 30.52 9.35 -0.66
C GLU A 130 29.85 9.55 -2.04
#